data_AF-A0A1P8NCD3-F1
#
_entry.id   AF-A0A1P8NCD3-F1
#
_cell.length_a   1.000
_cell.length_b   1.000
_cell.length_c   1.000
_cell.angle_alpha   90.00
_cell.angle_beta   90.00
_cell.angle_gamma   90.00
#
_symmetry.space_group_name_H-M   'P 1'
#
loop_
_entity.id
_entity.type
_entity.pdbx_description
1 polymer ?
#
loop_
_entity_poly.entity_id
_entity_poly.type
_entity_poly.pdbx_seq_one_letter_code
_entity_poly.pdbx_strand_id
1 'polypeptide(L)'
;MTTIMRRTLRGAATGLGALAIVAGASSCGSLLGGGDDGSEDPAGEEQPAGEGEDGAGAEDEGADAAAGEGDGAASDGDDAATDQGGEDAATDGGGDDAASGTEVTEEDLGAAKQQVLTFFEALGDHDAEAACSVMLDPSTGEPASGDGLAACVEELDASGQMEQFSPEVVDMITEDVLEAEGNDDGSITISAAGTELGMEKADDGTWYIAG
;
A
#
# COMPACT_ATOMS: atom_id res chain seq x y z
N MET A 1 11.28 54.20 1.51
CA MET A 1 11.99 54.14 2.80
C MET A 1 12.54 52.73 2.96
N THR A 2 13.87 52.61 2.82
CA THR A 2 14.79 51.52 3.23
C THR A 2 14.22 50.12 3.52
N THR A 3 14.28 49.23 2.53
CA THR A 3 14.23 47.77 2.71
C THR A 3 15.61 47.27 3.15
N ILE A 4 15.74 46.81 4.39
CA ILE A 4 16.96 46.20 4.94
C ILE A 4 16.91 44.70 4.68
N MET A 5 17.69 44.26 3.69
CA MET A 5 18.00 42.86 3.43
C MET A 5 18.80 42.28 4.60
N ARG A 6 18.32 41.19 5.20
CA ARG A 6 19.13 40.31 6.06
C ARG A 6 19.11 38.90 5.51
N ARG A 7 20.05 38.69 4.58
CA ARG A 7 20.47 37.41 4.02
C ARG A 7 21.27 36.67 5.11
N THR A 8 20.71 35.61 5.69
CA THR A 8 21.45 34.79 6.66
C THR A 8 21.74 33.44 6.01
N LEU A 9 22.84 33.39 5.26
CA LEU A 9 23.48 32.15 4.81
C LEU A 9 24.21 31.52 6.02
N ARG A 10 23.81 30.32 6.40
CA ARG A 10 24.57 29.35 7.21
C ARG A 10 24.13 27.97 6.72
N GLY A 11 24.95 27.05 6.25
CA GLY A 11 26.41 26.97 6.19
C GLY A 11 26.70 25.48 6.00
N ALA A 12 27.37 25.12 4.91
CA ALA A 12 27.70 23.76 4.56
C ALA A 12 28.59 23.08 5.62
N ALA A 13 28.26 21.85 6.00
CA ALA A 13 29.16 20.93 6.66
C ALA A 13 29.21 19.62 5.86
N THR A 14 30.11 19.60 4.87
CA THR A 14 30.55 18.39 4.18
C THR A 14 31.24 17.44 5.16
N GLY A 15 30.65 16.27 5.41
CA GLY A 15 31.25 15.17 6.15
C GLY A 15 31.35 13.91 5.29
N LEU A 16 32.48 13.75 4.59
CA LEU A 16 32.86 12.51 3.92
C LEU A 16 33.19 11.44 4.96
N GLY A 17 32.35 10.39 5.04
CA GLY A 17 32.60 9.19 5.84
C GLY A 17 32.40 7.93 5.01
N ALA A 18 33.43 7.52 4.27
CA ALA A 18 33.50 6.21 3.62
C ALA A 18 33.90 5.14 4.65
N LEU A 19 33.28 3.95 4.60
CA LEU A 19 33.78 2.59 4.93
C LEU A 19 32.56 1.62 4.83
N ALA A 20 32.39 0.86 3.75
CA ALA A 20 32.96 -0.48 3.47
C ALA A 20 32.02 -1.66 3.84
N ILE A 21 31.34 -2.17 2.80
CA ILE A 21 30.92 -3.55 2.47
C ILE A 21 30.97 -4.61 3.59
N VAL A 22 29.80 -5.21 3.89
CA VAL A 22 29.66 -6.66 4.11
C VAL A 22 28.44 -7.16 3.33
N ALA A 23 28.71 -7.96 2.30
CA ALA A 23 27.72 -8.81 1.66
C ALA A 23 27.52 -10.07 2.50
N GLY A 24 26.27 -10.40 2.83
CA GLY A 24 25.89 -11.61 3.58
C GLY A 24 24.73 -12.32 2.92
N ALA A 25 24.98 -13.02 1.82
CA ALA A 25 24.04 -14.00 1.26
C ALA A 25 24.10 -15.27 2.11
N SER A 26 23.10 -15.50 2.96
CA SER A 26 22.89 -16.79 3.63
C SER A 26 21.85 -17.61 2.86
N SER A 27 22.27 -18.14 1.71
CA SER A 27 21.63 -19.29 1.08
C SER A 27 22.54 -20.51 1.26
N CYS A 28 22.18 -21.39 2.20
CA CYS A 28 22.56 -22.80 2.29
C CYS A 28 21.71 -23.39 3.42
N GLY A 29 20.76 -24.30 3.20
CA GLY A 29 20.84 -25.38 2.22
C GLY A 29 21.89 -26.37 2.70
N SER A 30 21.42 -27.36 3.46
CA SER A 30 22.06 -28.61 3.84
C SER A 30 23.33 -28.99 3.07
N LEU A 31 24.44 -29.23 3.77
CA LEU A 31 25.22 -30.46 3.62
C LEU A 31 26.40 -30.51 4.62
N LEU A 32 26.58 -31.68 5.25
CA LEU A 32 27.79 -32.20 5.94
C LEU A 32 27.88 -32.05 7.48
N GLY A 33 27.27 -33.01 8.18
CA GLY A 33 28.08 -34.05 8.83
C GLY A 33 28.28 -34.02 10.35
N GLY A 34 27.63 -34.97 11.03
CA GLY A 34 28.27 -35.82 12.06
C GLY A 34 27.82 -35.63 13.51
N GLY A 35 27.04 -36.59 14.03
CA GLY A 35 26.72 -36.70 15.46
C GLY A 35 25.68 -37.76 15.78
N ASP A 36 26.12 -39.01 15.79
CA ASP A 36 25.44 -40.27 16.15
C ASP A 36 24.91 -40.26 17.60
N ASP A 37 23.65 -40.70 17.82
CA ASP A 37 23.28 -41.55 18.98
C ASP A 37 21.88 -42.20 18.75
N GLY A 38 21.95 -43.48 18.33
CA GLY A 38 21.17 -44.62 18.83
C GLY A 38 19.65 -44.59 19.06
N SER A 39 18.99 -45.59 18.43
CA SER A 39 17.76 -46.33 18.85
C SER A 39 16.46 -45.85 18.20
N GLU A 40 15.57 -46.65 17.59
CA GLU A 40 15.40 -48.09 17.35
C GLU A 40 14.41 -48.23 16.16
N ASP A 41 14.66 -49.17 15.24
CA ASP A 41 13.69 -49.68 14.23
C ASP A 41 12.69 -50.61 14.93
N PRO A 42 11.42 -50.69 14.48
CA PRO A 42 11.10 -51.85 13.65
C PRO A 42 10.18 -51.55 12.45
N ALA A 43 10.55 -52.16 11.32
CA ALA A 43 9.68 -52.80 10.32
C ALA A 43 8.53 -51.94 9.74
N GLY A 44 8.57 -51.52 8.48
CA GLY A 44 8.64 -52.40 7.32
C GLY A 44 7.22 -52.61 6.81
N GLU A 45 6.85 -51.95 5.71
CA GLU A 45 5.72 -52.35 4.86
C GLU A 45 5.87 -51.71 3.47
N GLU A 46 5.74 -52.59 2.50
CA GLU A 46 5.77 -52.44 1.05
C GLU A 46 4.78 -51.45 0.40
N GLN A 47 5.11 -51.00 -0.82
CA GLN A 47 4.26 -50.21 -1.74
C GLN A 47 2.90 -50.89 -2.02
N PRO A 48 1.91 -50.15 -2.55
CA PRO A 48 1.80 -50.11 -4.01
C PRO A 48 1.40 -48.74 -4.60
N ALA A 49 1.71 -48.63 -5.89
CA ALA A 49 1.17 -47.67 -6.83
C ALA A 49 -0.37 -47.76 -6.90
N GLY A 50 -1.01 -46.61 -7.12
CA GLY A 50 -2.40 -46.50 -7.53
C GLY A 50 -2.50 -45.61 -8.77
N GLU A 51 -2.34 -46.23 -9.94
CA GLU A 51 -3.01 -45.78 -11.16
C GLU A 51 -4.50 -46.10 -11.03
N GLY A 52 -5.35 -45.16 -11.43
CA GLY A 52 -6.80 -45.29 -11.39
C GLY A 52 -7.43 -44.33 -12.39
N GLU A 53 -7.74 -44.88 -13.57
CA GLU A 53 -8.39 -44.28 -14.71
C GLU A 53 -9.89 -43.97 -14.47
N ASP A 54 -10.45 -43.20 -15.40
CA ASP A 54 -11.87 -43.17 -15.83
C ASP A 54 -12.92 -42.39 -15.00
N GLY A 55 -13.44 -41.36 -15.66
CA GLY A 55 -14.66 -40.64 -15.31
C GLY A 55 -15.16 -39.77 -16.47
N ALA A 56 -15.57 -40.42 -17.56
CA ALA A 56 -16.19 -39.79 -18.73
C ALA A 56 -17.68 -39.46 -18.52
N GLY A 57 -18.14 -38.40 -19.18
CA GLY A 57 -19.55 -38.11 -19.52
C GLY A 57 -20.30 -37.22 -18.51
N ALA A 58 -21.17 -36.29 -18.89
CA ALA A 58 -21.74 -35.84 -20.16
C ALA A 58 -22.29 -34.41 -19.92
N GLU A 59 -22.10 -33.46 -20.85
CA GLU A 59 -23.15 -32.89 -21.72
C GLU A 59 -24.46 -32.53 -21.00
N ASP A 60 -24.75 -31.22 -20.88
CA ASP A 60 -26.12 -30.70 -20.94
C ASP A 60 -26.14 -29.37 -21.70
N GLU A 61 -27.06 -29.30 -22.65
CA GLU A 61 -27.25 -28.30 -23.69
C GLU A 61 -28.29 -27.25 -23.28
N GLY A 62 -28.22 -26.05 -23.88
CA GLY A 62 -29.35 -25.11 -23.96
C GLY A 62 -28.89 -23.65 -23.75
N ALA A 63 -28.43 -22.91 -24.75
CA ALA A 63 -29.07 -22.46 -26.00
C ALA A 63 -30.21 -21.43 -25.82
N ASP A 64 -30.02 -20.31 -26.55
CA ASP A 64 -31.02 -19.34 -27.04
C ASP A 64 -31.65 -18.35 -26.03
N ALA A 65 -31.85 -17.05 -26.32
CA ALA A 65 -31.67 -16.25 -27.53
C ALA A 65 -31.86 -14.74 -27.23
N ALA A 66 -31.34 -13.91 -28.15
CA ALA A 66 -31.94 -12.70 -28.72
C ALA A 66 -32.26 -11.49 -27.81
N ALA A 67 -31.61 -10.32 -27.98
CA ALA A 67 -31.77 -9.31 -29.05
C ALA A 67 -32.84 -8.22 -28.73
N GLY A 68 -32.50 -6.97 -29.08
CA GLY A 68 -33.37 -5.79 -29.08
C GLY A 68 -32.63 -4.56 -28.53
N GLU A 69 -32.03 -3.72 -29.38
CA GLU A 69 -32.64 -2.49 -29.95
C GLU A 69 -33.05 -1.50 -28.82
N GLY A 70 -32.43 -0.33 -28.65
CA GLY A 70 -32.24 0.72 -29.64
C GLY A 70 -33.38 1.75 -29.51
N ASP A 71 -33.16 2.85 -28.77
CA ASP A 71 -33.92 4.12 -28.86
C ASP A 71 -33.06 5.18 -28.12
N GLY A 72 -32.59 6.26 -28.76
CA GLY A 72 -33.35 7.51 -28.95
C GLY A 72 -33.29 8.33 -27.64
N ALA A 73 -32.89 9.60 -27.55
CA ALA A 73 -32.83 10.68 -28.51
C ALA A 73 -31.95 11.83 -27.96
N ALA A 74 -31.65 12.77 -28.86
CA ALA A 74 -30.77 13.91 -28.69
C ALA A 74 -31.39 15.12 -27.96
N SER A 75 -30.49 16.00 -27.50
CA SER A 75 -30.50 17.48 -27.62
C SER A 75 -31.55 18.31 -26.89
N ASP A 76 -31.08 19.11 -25.93
CA ASP A 76 -31.23 20.58 -25.81
C ASP A 76 -30.35 20.99 -24.60
N GLY A 77 -29.47 22.00 -24.63
CA GLY A 77 -29.64 23.31 -25.22
C GLY A 77 -29.79 24.34 -24.09
N ASP A 78 -28.78 25.21 -23.99
CA ASP A 78 -28.83 26.59 -23.46
C ASP A 78 -28.62 26.92 -21.96
N ASP A 79 -27.59 27.76 -21.79
CA ASP A 79 -27.50 29.00 -21.01
C ASP A 79 -27.54 28.97 -19.47
N ALA A 80 -26.40 29.33 -18.86
CA ALA A 80 -26.23 30.70 -18.37
C ALA A 80 -24.82 30.92 -17.81
N ALA A 81 -24.12 31.89 -18.39
CA ALA A 81 -22.95 32.51 -17.80
C ALA A 81 -23.35 33.31 -16.56
N THR A 82 -22.68 33.08 -15.43
CA THR A 82 -22.51 34.07 -14.37
C THR A 82 -21.02 34.20 -14.04
N ASP A 83 -20.42 35.15 -14.74
CA ASP A 83 -19.27 35.94 -14.31
C ASP A 83 -19.63 36.69 -13.02
N GLN A 84 -18.86 36.48 -11.94
CA GLN A 84 -18.61 37.48 -10.89
C GLN A 84 -17.55 37.01 -9.86
N GLY A 85 -16.39 37.70 -9.88
CA GLY A 85 -15.42 37.87 -8.77
C GLY A 85 -14.46 36.70 -8.56
N GLY A 86 -13.13 36.80 -8.74
CA GLY A 86 -12.26 37.92 -8.37
C GLY A 86 -12.45 38.19 -6.87
N GLU A 87 -11.58 37.84 -5.94
CA GLU A 87 -10.12 37.79 -5.93
C GLU A 87 -9.73 36.87 -4.74
N ASP A 88 -8.89 35.85 -4.93
CA ASP A 88 -7.99 35.28 -3.91
C ASP A 88 -7.21 34.10 -4.51
N ALA A 89 -6.17 34.43 -5.28
CA ALA A 89 -5.15 33.46 -5.66
C ALA A 89 -3.78 34.13 -5.50
N ALA A 90 -3.40 34.36 -4.25
CA ALA A 90 -2.01 34.48 -3.88
C ALA A 90 -1.39 33.06 -3.87
N THR A 91 -1.14 32.49 -5.05
CA THR A 91 -0.19 31.38 -5.18
C THR A 91 1.19 32.01 -5.32
N ASP A 92 1.76 32.35 -4.17
CA ASP A 92 3.18 32.67 -4.02
C ASP A 92 3.99 31.42 -4.38
N GLY A 93 5.08 31.63 -5.13
CA GLY A 93 5.81 30.58 -5.82
C GLY A 93 6.64 29.69 -4.90
N GLY A 94 6.73 28.43 -5.30
CA GLY A 94 7.64 27.45 -4.71
C GLY A 94 7.88 26.26 -5.64
N GLY A 95 8.00 26.49 -6.95
CA GLY A 95 8.60 25.49 -7.83
C GLY A 95 10.11 25.54 -7.67
N ASP A 96 10.68 24.61 -6.89
CA ASP A 96 11.97 23.91 -7.09
C ASP A 96 12.23 23.05 -5.83
N ASP A 97 11.73 21.81 -5.78
CA ASP A 97 12.43 20.67 -5.14
C ASP A 97 11.79 19.34 -5.57
N ALA A 98 11.64 19.17 -6.88
CA ALA A 98 11.35 17.89 -7.50
C ALA A 98 12.67 17.24 -7.94
N ALA A 99 13.59 16.96 -7.01
CA ALA A 99 14.78 16.17 -7.30
C ALA A 99 15.47 15.60 -6.04
N SER A 100 15.13 14.35 -5.70
CA SER A 100 15.92 13.36 -4.92
C SER A 100 15.48 13.05 -3.47
N GLY A 101 14.24 12.60 -3.31
CA GLY A 101 13.94 11.25 -2.79
C GLY A 101 14.46 10.81 -1.42
N THR A 102 14.49 11.67 -0.41
CA THR A 102 14.66 11.19 0.99
C THR A 102 14.07 12.12 2.04
N GLU A 103 13.90 13.42 1.75
CA GLU A 103 13.29 14.32 2.74
C GLU A 103 11.76 14.27 2.68
N VAL A 104 11.15 13.96 3.83
CA VAL A 104 9.70 14.00 4.03
C VAL A 104 9.28 15.45 4.25
N THR A 105 8.39 15.95 3.40
CA THR A 105 7.83 17.30 3.51
C THR A 105 6.53 17.32 4.30
N GLU A 106 6.05 18.50 4.72
CA GLU A 106 4.72 18.62 5.35
C GLU A 106 3.58 18.18 4.40
N GLU A 107 3.77 18.35 3.09
CA GLU A 107 2.84 17.87 2.07
C GLU A 107 2.80 16.33 2.03
N ASP A 108 3.97 15.69 2.16
CA ASP A 108 4.07 14.23 2.24
C ASP A 108 3.36 13.68 3.49
N LEU A 109 3.52 14.34 4.64
CA LEU A 109 2.81 13.95 5.87
C LEU A 109 1.29 14.03 5.71
N GLY A 110 0.80 15.07 5.05
CA GLY A 110 -0.63 15.21 4.74
C GLY A 110 -1.13 14.12 3.80
N ALA A 111 -0.38 13.84 2.73
CA ALA A 111 -0.72 12.77 1.77
C ALA A 111 -0.72 11.38 2.44
N ALA A 112 0.26 11.11 3.29
CA ALA A 112 0.38 9.86 4.05
C ALA A 112 -0.83 9.65 4.98
N LYS A 113 -1.24 10.69 5.73
CA LYS A 113 -2.45 10.63 6.56
C LYS A 113 -3.70 10.33 5.73
N GLN A 114 -3.87 10.97 4.58
CA GLN A 114 -5.02 10.72 3.70
C GLN A 114 -5.06 9.27 3.23
N GLN A 115 -3.92 8.68 2.89
CA GLN A 115 -3.86 7.28 2.50
C GLN A 115 -4.27 6.34 3.63
N VAL A 116 -3.84 6.63 4.86
CA VAL A 116 -4.25 5.86 6.04
C VAL A 116 -5.74 6.04 6.33
N LEU A 117 -6.33 7.21 6.08
CA LEU A 117 -7.78 7.40 6.15
C LEU A 117 -8.50 6.54 5.11
N THR A 118 -7.98 6.45 3.87
CA THR A 118 -8.53 5.55 2.85
C THR A 118 -8.47 4.08 3.29
N PHE A 119 -7.39 3.67 3.96
CA PHE A 119 -7.29 2.33 4.57
C PHE A 119 -8.41 2.09 5.60
N PHE A 120 -8.59 3.03 6.55
CA PHE A 120 -9.62 2.89 7.58
C PHE A 120 -11.04 2.96 7.01
N GLU A 121 -11.29 3.80 6.01
CA GLU A 121 -12.56 3.87 5.28
C GLU A 121 -12.90 2.51 4.66
N ALA A 122 -11.95 1.92 3.94
CA ALA A 122 -12.10 0.59 3.36
C ALA A 122 -12.37 -0.50 4.43
N LEU A 123 -11.71 -0.44 5.60
CA LEU A 123 -12.02 -1.33 6.71
C LEU A 123 -13.45 -1.14 7.23
N GLY A 124 -13.91 0.11 7.36
CA GLY A 124 -15.27 0.46 7.80
C GLY A 124 -16.36 -0.02 6.84
N ASP A 125 -16.06 0.00 5.54
CA ASP A 125 -16.94 -0.51 4.48
C ASP A 125 -16.82 -2.03 4.27
N HIS A 126 -15.95 -2.71 5.05
CA HIS A 126 -15.63 -4.12 4.90
C HIS A 126 -15.11 -4.46 3.49
N ASP A 127 -14.40 -3.53 2.87
CA ASP A 127 -13.76 -3.67 1.57
C ASP A 127 -12.28 -4.04 1.74
N ALA A 128 -12.04 -5.35 1.90
CA ALA A 128 -10.70 -5.88 2.07
C ALA A 128 -9.79 -5.59 0.86
N GLU A 129 -10.35 -5.58 -0.36
CA GLU A 129 -9.59 -5.35 -1.59
C GLU A 129 -9.09 -3.90 -1.64
N ALA A 130 -9.96 -2.94 -1.32
CA ALA A 130 -9.57 -1.54 -1.20
C ALA A 130 -8.55 -1.31 -0.07
N ALA A 131 -8.75 -1.92 1.11
CA ALA A 131 -7.82 -1.80 2.23
C ALA A 131 -6.44 -2.39 1.89
N CYS A 132 -6.39 -3.52 1.19
CA CYS A 132 -5.14 -4.12 0.77
C CYS A 132 -4.48 -3.40 -0.41
N SER A 133 -5.22 -2.67 -1.23
CA SER A 133 -4.66 -1.91 -2.36
C SER A 133 -3.73 -0.76 -1.95
N VAL A 134 -3.83 -0.31 -0.70
CA VAL A 134 -2.98 0.75 -0.13
C VAL A 134 -1.80 0.22 0.69
N MET A 135 -1.61 -1.10 0.70
CA MET A 135 -0.44 -1.76 1.28
C MET A 135 0.70 -1.87 0.27
N LEU A 136 1.92 -1.73 0.75
CA LEU A 136 3.13 -1.96 -0.02
C LEU A 136 3.58 -3.41 0.11
N ASP A 137 3.93 -4.05 -0.99
CA ASP A 137 4.57 -5.36 -0.98
C ASP A 137 6.08 -5.19 -0.69
N PRO A 138 6.59 -5.74 0.43
CA PRO A 138 7.97 -5.53 0.85
C PRO A 138 9.00 -6.27 -0.03
N SER A 139 8.56 -7.21 -0.86
CA SER A 139 9.44 -7.95 -1.76
C SER A 139 9.72 -7.17 -3.05
N THR A 140 8.77 -6.36 -3.48
CA THR A 140 8.83 -5.61 -4.74
C THR A 140 9.03 -4.11 -4.54
N GLY A 141 8.60 -3.56 -3.39
CA GLY A 141 8.53 -2.11 -3.19
C GLY A 141 7.42 -1.45 -4.00
N GLU A 142 6.47 -2.24 -4.51
CA GLU A 142 5.33 -1.81 -5.30
C GLU A 142 4.03 -2.03 -4.50
N PRO A 143 2.94 -1.32 -4.82
CA PRO A 143 1.63 -1.62 -4.23
C PRO A 143 1.24 -3.08 -4.41
N ALA A 144 0.62 -3.64 -3.37
CA ALA A 144 0.14 -5.01 -3.37
C ALA A 144 -0.78 -5.24 -4.58
N SER A 145 -0.46 -6.24 -5.38
CA SER A 145 -1.22 -6.58 -6.58
C SER A 145 -1.14 -8.09 -6.86
N GLY A 146 -2.10 -8.60 -7.65
CA GLY A 146 -2.16 -10.02 -8.02
C GLY A 146 -2.21 -10.94 -6.79
N ASP A 147 -1.29 -11.91 -6.73
CA ASP A 147 -1.20 -12.88 -5.63
C ASP A 147 -0.90 -12.23 -4.28
N GLY A 148 -0.12 -11.13 -4.24
CA GLY A 148 0.20 -10.41 -3.00
C GLY A 148 -1.03 -9.71 -2.41
N LEU A 149 -1.85 -9.09 -3.27
CA LEU A 149 -3.12 -8.50 -2.85
C LEU A 149 -4.10 -9.58 -2.38
N ALA A 150 -4.20 -10.71 -3.09
CA ALA A 150 -5.07 -11.82 -2.68
C ALA A 150 -4.67 -12.37 -1.30
N ALA A 151 -3.38 -12.52 -1.03
CA ALA A 151 -2.88 -12.96 0.26
C ALA A 151 -3.19 -11.95 1.39
N CYS A 152 -3.05 -10.65 1.13
CA CYS A 152 -3.44 -9.61 2.07
C CYS A 152 -4.94 -9.67 2.40
N VAL A 153 -5.80 -9.83 1.38
CA VAL A 153 -7.26 -9.93 1.55
C VAL A 153 -7.62 -11.15 2.40
N GLU A 154 -7.04 -12.31 2.10
CA GLU A 154 -7.27 -13.53 2.89
C GLU A 154 -6.82 -13.36 4.34
N GLU A 155 -5.67 -12.73 4.59
CA GLU A 155 -5.18 -12.49 5.96
C GLU A 155 -6.05 -11.49 6.71
N LEU A 156 -6.50 -10.42 6.05
CA LEU A 156 -7.38 -9.42 6.64
C LEU A 156 -8.74 -10.01 7.01
N ASP A 157 -9.33 -10.83 6.15
CA ASP A 157 -10.58 -11.55 6.41
C ASP A 157 -10.40 -12.58 7.55
N ALA A 158 -9.33 -13.36 7.52
CA ALA A 158 -9.02 -14.34 8.55
C ALA A 158 -8.74 -13.71 9.92
N SER A 159 -8.20 -12.49 9.96
CA SER A 159 -7.88 -11.77 11.20
C SER A 159 -9.11 -11.25 11.95
N GLY A 160 -10.26 -11.12 11.27
CA GLY A 160 -11.46 -10.50 11.85
C GLY A 160 -11.27 -9.03 12.21
N GLN A 161 -10.25 -8.34 11.66
CA GLN A 161 -10.04 -6.92 11.91
C GLN A 161 -11.18 -6.06 11.35
N MET A 162 -11.69 -6.38 10.15
CA MET A 162 -12.81 -5.62 9.56
C MET A 162 -14.04 -5.60 10.46
N GLU A 163 -14.33 -6.69 11.18
CA GLU A 163 -15.46 -6.74 12.13
C GLU A 163 -15.31 -5.80 13.33
N GLN A 164 -14.08 -5.38 13.64
CA GLN A 164 -13.77 -4.46 14.74
C GLN A 164 -13.87 -2.99 14.31
N PHE A 165 -13.72 -2.71 13.02
CA PHE A 165 -13.84 -1.38 12.44
C PHE A 165 -15.25 -1.19 11.87
N SER A 166 -16.20 -0.79 12.72
CA SER A 166 -17.50 -0.34 12.23
C SER A 166 -17.39 1.06 11.61
N PRO A 167 -18.32 1.47 10.73
CA PRO A 167 -18.36 2.83 10.18
C PRO A 167 -18.31 3.91 11.27
N GLU A 168 -19.00 3.68 12.39
CA GLU A 168 -19.00 4.60 13.55
C GLU A 168 -17.62 4.74 14.20
N VAL A 169 -16.80 3.68 14.19
CA VAL A 169 -15.41 3.72 14.70
C VAL A 169 -14.51 4.46 13.72
N VAL A 170 -14.66 4.21 12.43
CA VAL A 170 -13.88 4.85 11.37
C VAL A 170 -14.18 6.35 11.27
N ASP A 171 -15.44 6.78 11.43
CA ASP A 171 -15.84 8.19 11.51
C ASP A 171 -15.14 8.96 12.66
N MET A 172 -14.68 8.26 13.70
CA MET A 172 -13.91 8.87 14.79
C MET A 172 -12.42 9.02 14.44
N ILE A 173 -11.92 8.31 13.43
CA ILE A 173 -10.53 8.38 12.97
C ILE A 173 -10.48 9.47 11.88
N THR A 174 -10.27 10.71 12.31
CA THR A 174 -10.07 11.84 11.40
C THR A 174 -8.59 12.20 11.28
N GLU A 175 -8.24 13.01 10.27
CA GLU A 175 -6.86 13.49 10.06
C GLU A 175 -6.25 14.14 11.31
N ASP A 176 -7.06 14.82 12.12
CA ASP A 176 -6.65 15.47 13.37
C ASP A 176 -6.23 14.47 14.47
N VAL A 177 -6.75 13.24 14.42
CA VAL A 177 -6.42 12.16 15.37
C VAL A 177 -5.16 11.41 14.94
N LEU A 178 -4.83 11.47 13.64
CA LEU A 178 -3.62 10.88 13.09
C LEU A 178 -2.43 11.81 13.33
N GLU A 179 -1.41 11.30 14.02
CA GLU A 179 -0.12 11.97 14.16
C GLU A 179 0.84 11.40 13.12
N ALA A 180 1.48 12.26 12.32
CA ALA A 180 2.43 11.84 11.29
C ALA A 180 3.80 12.42 11.59
N GLU A 181 4.82 11.57 11.55
CA GLU A 181 6.22 11.96 11.75
C GLU A 181 7.08 11.40 10.61
N GLY A 182 7.89 12.25 10.00
CA GLY A 182 8.87 11.83 9.00
C GLY A 182 10.13 11.33 9.67
N ASN A 183 10.63 10.17 9.23
CA ASN A 183 11.84 9.56 9.75
C ASN A 183 13.08 9.96 8.93
N ASP A 184 14.28 9.80 9.51
CA ASP A 184 15.56 10.13 8.86
C ASP A 184 15.87 9.25 7.63
N ASP A 185 15.24 8.09 7.50
CA ASP A 185 15.35 7.16 6.37
C ASP A 185 14.41 7.49 5.20
N GLY A 186 13.56 8.51 5.34
CA GLY A 186 12.61 8.94 4.32
C GLY A 186 11.27 8.19 4.34
N SER A 187 11.02 7.35 5.34
CA SER A 187 9.70 6.79 5.64
C SER A 187 8.88 7.75 6.53
N ILE A 188 7.58 7.48 6.65
CA ILE A 188 6.67 8.20 7.55
C ILE A 188 6.10 7.21 8.56
N THR A 189 6.07 7.59 9.84
CA THR A 189 5.32 6.86 10.86
C THR A 189 4.01 7.58 11.13
N ILE A 190 2.88 6.88 10.96
CA ILE A 190 1.54 7.37 11.34
C ILE A 190 1.12 6.70 12.64
N SER A 191 0.86 7.48 13.68
CA SER A 191 0.25 7.00 14.92
C SER A 191 -1.26 7.23 14.90
N ALA A 192 -2.02 6.15 15.01
CA ALA A 192 -3.48 6.14 15.06
C ALA A 192 -3.93 5.43 16.35
N ALA A 193 -4.50 6.18 17.30
CA ALA A 193 -5.02 5.65 18.56
C ALA A 193 -4.02 4.76 19.35
N GLY A 194 -2.71 5.06 19.26
CA GLY A 194 -1.65 4.30 19.92
C GLY A 194 -1.11 3.10 19.14
N THR A 195 -1.55 2.92 17.90
CA THR A 195 -0.95 1.97 16.94
C THR A 195 -0.10 2.76 15.95
N GLU A 196 1.14 2.32 15.73
CA GLU A 196 2.07 2.92 14.79
C GLU A 196 2.04 2.15 13.46
N LEU A 197 1.84 2.86 12.36
CA LEU A 197 1.83 2.35 10.99
C LEU A 197 3.01 2.98 10.25
N GLY A 198 3.88 2.14 9.71
CA GLY A 198 4.95 2.58 8.83
C GLY A 198 4.42 2.85 7.44
N MET A 199 4.90 3.91 6.80
CA MET A 199 4.58 4.26 5.43
C MET A 199 5.84 4.51 4.62
N GLU A 200 5.82 4.02 3.39
CA GLU A 200 6.92 4.14 2.45
C GLU A 200 6.39 4.68 1.11
N LYS A 201 7.20 5.47 0.42
CA LYS A 201 6.86 6.05 -0.88
C LYS A 201 7.28 5.08 -1.98
N ALA A 202 6.34 4.59 -2.77
CA ALA A 202 6.63 3.71 -3.90
C ALA A 202 7.20 4.50 -5.09
N ASP A 203 7.65 3.78 -6.12
CA ASP A 203 8.24 4.35 -7.35
C ASP A 203 7.27 5.25 -8.14
N ASP A 204 5.96 5.10 -7.93
CA ASP A 204 4.91 5.93 -8.53
C ASP A 204 4.76 7.29 -7.83
N GLY A 205 5.44 7.48 -6.69
CA GLY A 205 5.38 8.70 -5.88
C GLY A 205 4.23 8.73 -4.86
N THR A 206 3.47 7.64 -4.72
CA THR A 206 2.38 7.51 -3.75
C THR A 206 2.89 6.88 -2.45
N TRP A 207 2.33 7.29 -1.31
CA TRP A 207 2.62 6.71 -0.01
C TRP A 207 1.76 5.47 0.21
N TYR A 208 2.36 4.37 0.67
CA TYR A 208 1.69 3.11 0.98
C TYR A 208 2.05 2.64 2.38
N ILE A 209 1.15 1.88 3.00
CA ILE A 209 1.40 1.29 4.33
C ILE A 209 2.36 0.11 4.16
N ALA A 210 3.47 0.12 4.88
CA ALA A 210 4.42 -0.98 4.87
C ALA A 210 3.85 -2.17 5.67
N GLY A 211 3.69 -3.32 5.00
CA GLY A 211 3.19 -4.58 5.58
C GLY A 211 4.24 -5.43 6.27
#